data_AF-I4YHP6-F1
#
_entry.id   AF-I4YHP6-F1
#
_cell.length_a   1.000
_cell.length_b   1.000
_cell.length_c   1.000
_cell.angle_alpha   90.00
_cell.angle_beta   90.00
_cell.angle_gamma   90.00
#
_symmetry.space_group_name_H-M   'P 1'
#
loop_
_entity.id
_entity.type
_entity.pdbx_description
1 polymer ?
#
loop_
_entity_poly.entity_id
_entity_poly.type
_entity_poly.pdbx_seq_one_letter_code
_entity_poly.pdbx_strand_id
1 'polypeptide(L)'
;MRSLVDLENRLQMKQETANEIVNEIENDAKIVKPANVFQQKFDSRQAQYDNKTARQKYTNNSKIQSYYNAIWAVSKPDEVVPNIKKLIPREDDDSDDDDSDIEIGSMRQNFNDPITLGLFQNPYTSTKCNHSYSFESIKAYLNGSTKLCPYSGCRSSIAMRDLKEDHRLAKRVQQIASRDAEEEHYHQIDAEDN
;
A
#
# COMPACT_ATOMS: atom_id res chain seq x y z
N MET A 1 -14.11 -2.55 -5.40
CA MET A 1 -12.67 -2.86 -5.33
C MET A 1 -12.34 -4.24 -5.87
N ARG A 2 -12.97 -5.32 -5.40
CA ARG A 2 -12.77 -6.68 -5.94
C ARG A 2 -12.96 -6.76 -7.46
N SER A 3 -14.07 -6.22 -7.96
CA SER A 3 -14.35 -6.12 -9.40
C SER A 3 -13.27 -5.42 -10.24
N LEU A 4 -12.53 -4.47 -9.66
CA LEU A 4 -11.42 -3.80 -10.35
C LEU A 4 -10.20 -4.72 -10.45
N VAL A 5 -9.91 -5.47 -9.40
CA VAL A 5 -8.84 -6.48 -9.40
C VAL A 5 -9.15 -7.61 -10.38
N ASP A 6 -10.41 -8.05 -10.44
CA ASP A 6 -10.85 -9.07 -11.41
C ASP A 6 -10.68 -8.57 -12.85
N LEU A 7 -11.08 -7.32 -13.11
CA LEU A 7 -10.94 -6.70 -14.42
C LEU A 7 -9.46 -6.59 -14.82
N GLU A 8 -8.60 -6.18 -13.91
CA GLU A 8 -7.16 -6.05 -14.13
C GLU A 8 -6.51 -7.41 -14.42
N ASN A 9 -6.80 -8.44 -13.62
CA ASN A 9 -6.32 -9.80 -13.87
C ASN A 9 -6.77 -10.29 -15.24
N ARG A 10 -8.03 -10.03 -15.63
CA ARG A 10 -8.53 -10.39 -16.95
C ARG A 10 -7.76 -9.71 -18.09
N LEU A 11 -7.43 -8.43 -17.94
CA LEU A 11 -6.63 -7.71 -18.93
C LEU A 11 -5.20 -8.25 -18.99
N GLN A 12 -4.59 -8.53 -17.84
CA GLN A 12 -3.26 -9.11 -17.76
C GLN A 12 -3.21 -10.50 -18.43
N MET A 13 -4.17 -11.39 -18.14
CA MET A 13 -4.25 -12.71 -18.77
C MET A 13 -4.39 -12.61 -20.30
N LYS A 14 -5.14 -11.62 -20.80
CA LYS A 14 -5.24 -11.37 -22.25
C LYS A 14 -3.90 -10.95 -22.84
N GLN A 15 -3.19 -10.06 -22.17
CA GLN A 15 -1.87 -9.59 -22.59
C GLN A 15 -0.85 -10.74 -22.59
N GLU A 16 -0.82 -11.55 -21.53
CA GLU A 16 0.06 -12.72 -21.42
C GLU A 16 -0.25 -13.75 -22.50
N THR A 17 -1.53 -14.02 -22.78
CA THR A 17 -1.93 -14.93 -23.85
C THR A 17 -1.51 -14.42 -25.23
N ALA A 18 -1.62 -13.11 -25.48
CA ALA A 18 -1.17 -12.51 -26.72
C ALA A 18 0.36 -12.62 -26.86
N ASN A 19 1.11 -12.27 -25.81
CA ASN A 19 2.57 -12.34 -25.80
C ASN A 19 3.09 -13.77 -25.99
N GLU A 20 2.44 -14.76 -25.39
CA GLU A 20 2.79 -16.16 -25.58
C GLU A 20 2.62 -16.60 -27.04
N ILE A 21 1.51 -16.21 -27.68
CA ILE A 21 1.27 -16.50 -29.10
C ILE A 21 2.32 -15.81 -29.98
N VAL A 22 2.70 -14.57 -29.67
CA VAL A 22 3.77 -13.86 -30.37
C VAL A 22 5.09 -14.62 -30.23
N ASN A 23 5.46 -15.03 -29.01
CA ASN A 23 6.68 -15.80 -28.76
C ASN A 23 6.66 -17.15 -29.49
N GLU A 24 5.51 -17.83 -29.59
CA GLU A 24 5.39 -19.07 -30.36
C GLU A 24 5.65 -18.84 -31.85
N ILE A 25 5.12 -17.75 -32.43
CA ILE A 25 5.35 -17.38 -33.83
C ILE A 25 6.82 -17.05 -34.07
N GLU A 26 7.46 -16.32 -33.16
CA GLU A 26 8.90 -15.99 -33.24
C GLU A 26 9.80 -17.23 -33.19
N ASN A 27 9.34 -18.31 -32.56
CA ASN A 27 10.03 -19.61 -32.49
C ASN A 27 9.60 -20.57 -33.63
N ASP A 28 9.19 -20.05 -34.79
CA ASP A 28 8.78 -20.80 -35.98
C ASP A 28 7.58 -21.77 -35.77
N ALA A 29 6.75 -21.54 -34.75
CA ALA A 29 5.54 -22.34 -34.56
C ALA A 29 4.48 -22.01 -35.63
N LYS A 30 3.97 -23.04 -36.30
CA LYS A 30 2.84 -22.91 -37.24
C LYS A 30 1.51 -22.86 -36.49
N ILE A 31 1.03 -21.65 -36.20
CA ILE A 31 -0.27 -21.44 -35.55
C ILE A 31 -1.38 -21.37 -36.60
N VAL A 32 -2.27 -22.36 -36.59
CA VAL A 32 -3.47 -22.39 -37.44
C VAL A 32 -4.65 -21.78 -36.68
N LYS A 33 -5.32 -20.78 -37.27
CA LYS A 33 -6.41 -20.00 -36.64
C LYS A 33 -6.02 -19.35 -35.30
N PRO A 34 -5.15 -18.32 -35.32
CA PRO A 34 -4.64 -17.67 -34.10
C PRO A 34 -5.72 -17.17 -33.13
N ALA A 35 -6.85 -16.70 -33.64
CA ALA A 35 -7.98 -16.25 -32.82
C ALA A 35 -8.58 -17.38 -31.96
N ASN A 36 -8.70 -18.59 -32.52
CA ASN A 36 -9.24 -19.74 -31.79
C ASN A 36 -8.26 -20.22 -30.72
N VAL A 37 -6.96 -20.26 -31.05
CA VAL A 37 -5.90 -20.63 -30.11
C VAL A 37 -5.84 -19.64 -28.95
N PHE A 38 -5.91 -18.34 -29.26
CA PHE A 38 -5.99 -17.28 -28.25
C PHE A 38 -7.19 -17.50 -27.33
N GLN A 39 -8.38 -17.68 -27.90
CA GLN A 39 -9.60 -17.84 -27.12
C GLN A 39 -9.52 -19.07 -26.22
N GLN A 40 -9.05 -20.21 -26.73
CA GLN A 40 -8.88 -21.43 -25.95
C GLN A 40 -7.89 -21.26 -24.78
N LYS A 41 -6.73 -20.66 -25.03
CA LYS A 41 -5.73 -20.40 -23.99
C LYS A 41 -6.24 -19.41 -22.94
N PHE A 42 -6.91 -18.35 -23.39
CA PHE A 42 -7.52 -17.36 -22.50
C PHE A 42 -8.63 -17.97 -21.65
N ASP A 43 -9.55 -18.74 -22.23
CA ASP A 43 -10.66 -19.38 -21.51
C ASP A 43 -10.16 -20.39 -20.49
N SER A 44 -9.09 -21.13 -20.80
CA SER A 44 -8.45 -22.04 -19.85
C SER A 44 -7.88 -21.28 -18.65
N ARG A 45 -7.16 -20.17 -18.88
CA ARG A 45 -6.63 -19.30 -17.82
C ARG A 45 -7.74 -18.65 -17.00
N GLN A 46 -8.79 -18.17 -17.67
CA GLN A 46 -9.95 -17.55 -17.03
C GLN A 46 -10.67 -18.57 -16.14
N ALA A 47 -10.88 -19.80 -16.61
CA ALA A 47 -11.49 -20.86 -15.79
C ALA A 47 -10.63 -21.23 -14.57
N GLN A 48 -9.30 -21.27 -14.73
CA GLN A 48 -8.38 -21.47 -13.61
C GLN A 48 -8.47 -20.33 -12.59
N TYR A 49 -8.56 -19.08 -13.07
CA TYR A 49 -8.74 -17.93 -12.19
C TYR A 49 -10.09 -17.97 -11.49
N ASP A 50 -11.17 -18.27 -12.22
CA ASP A 50 -12.53 -18.27 -11.69
C ASP A 50 -12.72 -19.32 -10.60
N ASN A 51 -12.09 -20.48 -10.73
CA ASN A 51 -12.07 -21.54 -9.72
C ASN A 51 -11.31 -21.20 -8.44
N LYS A 52 -10.50 -20.13 -8.41
CA LYS A 52 -9.82 -19.72 -7.18
C LYS A 52 -10.79 -19.13 -6.16
N THR A 53 -10.53 -19.42 -4.89
CA THR A 53 -11.28 -18.83 -3.77
C THR A 53 -11.06 -17.32 -3.68
N ALA A 54 -11.95 -16.63 -2.97
CA ALA A 54 -11.80 -15.20 -2.69
C ALA A 54 -10.47 -14.91 -1.96
N ARG A 55 -10.03 -15.80 -1.07
CA ARG A 55 -8.75 -15.64 -0.35
C ARG A 55 -7.57 -15.78 -1.28
N GLN A 56 -7.57 -16.78 -2.17
CA GLN A 56 -6.52 -16.97 -3.17
C GLN A 56 -6.43 -15.79 -4.15
N LYS A 57 -7.57 -15.18 -4.51
CA LYS A 57 -7.61 -14.03 -5.44
C LYS A 57 -7.12 -12.73 -4.80
N TYR A 58 -7.46 -12.47 -3.55
CA TYR A 58 -7.39 -11.11 -3.00
C TYR A 58 -6.47 -10.90 -1.80
N THR A 59 -6.13 -11.93 -1.03
CA THR A 59 -5.38 -11.77 0.24
C THR A 59 -4.02 -11.10 0.02
N ASN A 60 -3.31 -11.53 -1.03
CA ASN A 60 -1.97 -11.04 -1.36
C ASN A 60 -1.96 -9.87 -2.36
N ASN A 61 -3.14 -9.31 -2.71
CA ASN A 61 -3.22 -8.23 -3.67
C ASN A 61 -3.05 -6.86 -3.00
N SER A 62 -1.93 -6.17 -3.26
CA SER A 62 -1.58 -4.88 -2.63
C SER A 62 -2.66 -3.80 -2.70
N LYS A 63 -3.49 -3.78 -3.75
CA LYS A 63 -4.59 -2.81 -3.89
C LYS A 63 -5.75 -3.12 -2.94
N ILE A 64 -6.07 -4.39 -2.76
CA ILE A 64 -7.04 -4.84 -1.76
C ILE A 64 -6.52 -4.55 -0.35
N GLN A 65 -5.23 -4.81 -0.09
CA GLN A 65 -4.63 -4.49 1.20
C GLN A 65 -4.71 -3.00 1.51
N SER A 66 -4.32 -2.17 0.56
CA SER A 66 -4.40 -0.70 0.68
C SER A 66 -5.84 -0.22 0.90
N TYR A 67 -6.81 -0.83 0.24
CA TYR A 67 -8.23 -0.51 0.40
C TYR A 67 -8.73 -0.83 1.81
N TYR A 68 -8.47 -2.03 2.32
CA TYR A 68 -8.87 -2.40 3.68
C TYR A 68 -8.14 -1.56 4.72
N ASN A 69 -6.85 -1.29 4.55
CA ASN A 69 -6.10 -0.41 5.44
C ASN A 69 -6.68 1.00 5.49
N ALA A 70 -7.06 1.57 4.33
CA ALA A 70 -7.66 2.90 4.27
C ALA A 70 -9.04 2.96 4.93
N ILE A 71 -9.87 1.93 4.76
CA ILE A 71 -11.18 1.87 5.43
C ILE A 71 -11.00 1.70 6.93
N TRP A 72 -10.13 0.77 7.35
CA TRP A 72 -9.91 0.46 8.75
C TRP A 72 -9.33 1.65 9.51
N ALA A 73 -8.40 2.39 8.90
CA ALA A 73 -7.85 3.62 9.46
C ALA A 73 -8.90 4.74 9.68
N VAL A 74 -10.06 4.66 9.02
CA VAL A 74 -11.17 5.61 9.24
C VAL A 74 -12.19 5.04 10.21
N SER A 75 -12.51 3.74 10.12
CA SER A 75 -13.56 3.12 10.93
C SER A 75 -13.10 2.73 12.34
N LYS A 76 -11.82 2.36 12.48
CA LYS A 76 -11.22 1.80 13.69
C LYS A 76 -9.79 2.29 13.86
N PRO A 77 -9.61 3.56 14.21
CA PRO A 77 -8.32 4.19 14.11
C PRO A 77 -7.33 3.83 15.25
N ASP A 78 -7.79 3.23 16.36
CA ASP A 78 -6.92 2.66 17.43
C ASP A 78 -6.58 1.18 17.25
N GLU A 79 -7.33 0.48 16.40
CA GLU A 79 -7.09 -0.93 16.17
C GLU A 79 -6.11 -1.11 15.02
N VAL A 80 -5.10 -1.94 15.24
CA VAL A 80 -4.28 -2.44 14.13
C VAL A 80 -5.18 -3.17 13.13
N VAL A 81 -4.97 -2.91 11.84
CA VAL A 81 -5.73 -3.59 10.80
C VAL A 81 -5.47 -5.09 10.93
N PRO A 82 -6.51 -5.93 11.14
CA PRO A 82 -6.32 -7.36 11.24
C PRO A 82 -5.85 -7.91 9.89
N ASN A 83 -5.17 -9.06 9.92
CA ASN A 83 -4.75 -9.75 8.70
C ASN A 83 -5.95 -9.88 7.73
N ILE A 84 -5.74 -9.51 6.47
CA ILE A 84 -6.80 -9.45 5.44
C ILE A 84 -7.42 -10.82 5.19
N LYS A 85 -6.69 -11.92 5.42
CA LYS A 85 -7.22 -13.29 5.42
C LYS A 85 -8.41 -13.43 6.39
N LYS A 86 -8.41 -12.70 7.51
CA LYS A 86 -9.51 -12.66 8.49
C LYS A 86 -10.69 -11.79 8.04
N LEU A 87 -10.46 -10.83 7.14
CA LEU A 87 -11.48 -9.93 6.60
C LEU A 87 -12.22 -10.52 5.38
N ILE A 88 -11.67 -11.57 4.78
CA ILE A 88 -12.28 -12.29 3.66
C ILE A 88 -12.92 -13.57 4.21
N PRO A 89 -14.23 -13.80 3.96
CA PRO A 89 -14.91 -15.03 4.36
C PRO A 89 -14.14 -16.27 3.89
N ARG A 90 -14.12 -17.29 4.73
CA ARG A 90 -13.53 -18.58 4.38
C ARG A 90 -14.47 -19.33 3.43
N GLU A 91 -13.91 -19.98 2.43
CA GLU A 91 -14.58 -20.90 1.52
C GLU A 91 -14.04 -22.33 1.74
N ASP A 92 -14.83 -23.35 1.35
CA ASP A 92 -14.51 -24.76 1.66
C ASP A 92 -13.20 -25.26 1.02
N ASP A 93 -12.79 -24.64 -0.08
CA ASP A 93 -11.56 -24.97 -0.84
C ASP A 93 -10.35 -24.13 -0.39
N ASP A 94 -10.47 -23.36 0.70
CA ASP A 94 -9.32 -22.70 1.32
C ASP A 94 -8.49 -23.72 2.10
N SER A 95 -7.27 -23.98 1.64
CA SER A 95 -6.30 -24.78 2.41
C SER A 95 -5.93 -24.05 3.71
N ASP A 96 -5.80 -24.81 4.80
CA ASP A 96 -5.26 -24.29 6.06
C ASP A 96 -3.78 -23.88 5.94
N ASP A 97 -3.08 -24.45 4.95
CA ASP A 97 -1.63 -24.37 4.75
C ASP A 97 -1.19 -23.27 3.76
N ASP A 98 -2.09 -22.36 3.36
CA ASP A 98 -1.70 -21.16 2.60
C ASP A 98 -1.11 -20.12 3.58
N ASP A 99 -0.01 -20.53 4.23
CA ASP A 99 0.92 -19.78 5.08
C ASP A 99 2.01 -19.14 4.21
N SER A 100 1.61 -18.64 3.03
CA SER A 100 2.33 -17.54 2.38
C SER A 100 2.08 -16.26 3.19
N ASP A 101 2.40 -16.32 4.49
CA ASP A 101 2.45 -15.18 5.40
C ASP A 101 3.67 -14.37 4.96
N ILE A 102 3.51 -13.66 3.83
CA ILE A 102 4.25 -12.43 3.64
C ILE A 102 3.71 -11.51 4.73
N GLU A 103 4.30 -11.69 5.92
CA GLU A 103 4.20 -10.82 7.07
C GLU A 103 4.77 -9.47 6.66
N ILE A 104 3.99 -8.70 5.90
CA ILE A 104 4.12 -7.24 5.96
C ILE A 104 3.56 -6.91 7.32
N GLY A 105 4.39 -7.09 8.35
CA GLY A 105 4.08 -6.73 9.71
C GLY A 105 3.45 -5.35 9.68
N SER A 106 2.31 -5.20 10.37
CA SER A 106 1.60 -3.93 10.53
C SER A 106 2.63 -2.83 10.67
N MET A 107 2.90 -2.12 9.58
CA MET A 107 3.92 -1.10 9.59
C MET A 107 3.25 0.00 10.39
N ARG A 108 3.57 0.09 11.68
CA ARG A 108 3.27 1.27 12.48
C ARG A 108 3.85 2.41 11.66
N GLN A 109 2.98 3.12 10.93
CA GLN A 109 3.40 4.27 10.16
C GLN A 109 3.88 5.25 11.22
N ASN A 110 5.18 5.40 11.32
CA ASN A 110 5.75 6.30 12.29
C ASN A 110 5.43 7.72 11.81
N PHE A 111 4.50 8.39 12.50
CA PHE A 111 4.10 9.76 12.19
C PHE A 111 5.00 10.79 12.88
N ASN A 112 6.12 10.33 13.45
CA ASN A 112 7.11 11.18 14.07
C ASN A 112 8.18 11.60 13.07
N ASP A 113 8.53 12.87 13.13
CA ASP A 113 9.61 13.46 12.36
C ASP A 113 10.96 12.88 12.83
N PRO A 114 11.82 12.39 11.92
CA PRO A 114 13.13 11.87 12.28
C PRO A 114 14.08 12.91 12.89
N ILE A 115 13.79 14.22 12.76
CA ILE A 115 14.59 15.31 13.33
C ILE A 115 14.08 15.70 14.72
N THR A 116 12.77 15.94 14.87
CA THR A 116 12.19 16.46 16.13
C THR A 116 11.65 15.37 17.05
N LEU A 117 11.46 14.16 16.52
CA LEU A 117 10.82 13.01 17.17
C LEU A 117 9.35 13.24 17.59
N GLY A 118 8.78 14.41 17.29
CA GLY A 118 7.37 14.72 17.48
C GLY A 118 6.55 14.49 16.21
N LEU A 119 5.22 14.62 16.31
CA LEU A 119 4.30 14.53 15.18
C LEU A 119 4.71 15.49 14.04
N PHE A 120 4.61 15.02 12.80
CA PHE A 120 4.92 15.85 11.63
C PHE A 120 4.10 17.14 11.57
N GLN A 121 4.77 18.27 11.37
CA GLN A 121 4.12 19.55 11.11
C GLN A 121 4.43 20.01 9.69
N ASN A 122 3.39 20.16 8.85
CA ASN A 122 3.52 20.47 7.42
C ASN A 122 4.59 19.57 6.75
N PRO A 123 4.32 18.27 6.58
CA PRO A 123 5.32 17.32 6.13
C PRO A 123 5.78 17.57 4.68
N TYR A 124 7.08 17.51 4.47
CA TYR A 124 7.73 17.53 3.15
C TYR A 124 8.52 16.25 2.93
N THR A 125 8.37 15.66 1.74
CA THR A 125 9.02 14.42 1.33
C THR A 125 10.07 14.71 0.27
N SER A 126 11.28 14.17 0.46
CA SER A 126 12.37 14.28 -0.50
C SER A 126 12.13 13.40 -1.73
N THR A 127 12.25 13.96 -2.93
CA THR A 127 12.12 13.18 -4.17
C THR A 127 13.32 12.27 -4.46
N LYS A 128 14.41 12.41 -3.70
CA LYS A 128 15.64 11.61 -3.88
C LYS A 128 15.65 10.33 -3.06
N CYS A 129 15.11 10.39 -1.84
CA CYS A 129 15.16 9.29 -0.88
C CYS A 129 13.81 8.92 -0.27
N ASN A 130 12.73 9.62 -0.65
CA ASN A 130 11.36 9.40 -0.16
C ASN A 130 11.18 9.47 1.37
N HIS A 131 12.11 10.10 2.08
CA HIS A 131 11.97 10.39 3.51
C HIS A 131 11.22 11.70 3.72
N SER A 132 10.38 11.72 4.76
CA SER A 132 9.52 12.83 5.13
C SER A 132 10.03 13.54 6.39
N TYR A 133 9.82 14.85 6.48
CA TYR A 133 10.26 15.73 7.56
C TYR A 133 9.23 16.82 7.81
N SER A 134 9.16 17.38 9.01
CA SER A 134 8.40 18.62 9.23
C SER A 134 9.09 19.78 8.50
N PHE A 135 8.31 20.70 7.94
CA PHE A 135 8.87 21.79 7.12
C PHE A 135 9.91 22.63 7.87
N GLU A 136 9.59 23.06 9.08
CA GLU A 136 10.49 23.92 9.87
C GLU A 136 11.75 23.18 10.32
N SER A 137 11.65 21.89 10.65
CA SER A 137 12.79 21.08 11.10
C SER A 137 13.79 20.85 9.96
N ILE A 138 13.32 20.50 8.77
CA ILE A 138 14.20 20.27 7.62
C ILE A 138 14.78 21.58 7.07
N LYS A 139 14.00 22.66 7.10
CA LYS A 139 14.45 23.99 6.69
C LYS A 139 15.58 24.48 7.59
N ALA A 140 15.43 24.33 8.90
CA ALA A 140 16.47 24.65 9.88
C ALA A 140 17.70 23.76 9.70
N TYR A 141 17.51 22.46 9.47
CA TYR A 141 18.60 21.51 9.24
C TYR A 141 19.42 21.88 8.01
N LEU A 142 18.79 22.15 6.86
CA LEU A 142 19.46 22.46 5.61
C LEU A 142 20.14 23.84 5.62
N ASN A 143 19.53 24.83 6.29
CA ASN A 143 20.03 26.20 6.39
C ASN A 143 20.46 26.78 5.01
N GLY A 144 19.65 26.56 3.97
CA GLY A 144 19.92 27.02 2.60
C GLY A 144 21.04 26.28 1.84
N SER A 145 21.66 25.27 2.46
CA SER A 145 22.74 24.47 1.87
C SER A 145 22.29 23.05 1.54
N THR A 146 23.03 22.38 0.66
CA THR A 146 22.83 20.94 0.40
C THR A 146 23.53 20.16 1.51
N LYS A 147 22.79 19.30 2.22
CA LYS A 147 23.34 18.44 3.28
C LYS A 147 22.94 16.99 3.07
N LEU A 148 23.54 16.09 3.84
CA LEU A 148 23.13 14.69 3.88
C LEU A 148 21.73 14.56 4.47
N CYS A 149 20.99 13.57 4.00
CA CYS A 149 19.71 13.18 4.57
C CYS A 149 19.86 12.90 6.08
N PRO A 150 19.08 13.55 6.95
CA PRO A 150 19.18 13.34 8.40
C PRO A 150 18.54 12.01 8.84
N TYR A 151 17.87 11.29 7.93
CA TYR A 151 17.35 9.97 8.22
C TYR A 151 18.50 8.97 8.44
N SER A 152 18.45 8.23 9.54
CA SER A 152 19.51 7.30 9.93
C SER A 152 19.79 6.27 8.82
N GLY A 153 21.05 6.13 8.45
CA GLY A 153 21.49 5.21 7.39
C GLY A 153 21.29 5.69 5.96
N CYS A 154 20.66 6.85 5.72
CA CYS A 154 20.52 7.41 4.38
C CYS A 154 21.74 8.27 4.00
N ARG A 155 22.30 8.03 2.80
CA ARG A 155 23.48 8.77 2.28
C ARG A 155 23.15 9.77 1.18
N SER A 156 21.87 10.04 0.92
CA SER A 156 21.45 10.96 -0.15
C SER A 156 21.72 12.42 0.24
N SER A 157 22.28 13.21 -0.68
CA SER A 157 22.41 14.67 -0.49
C SER A 157 21.15 15.39 -0.96
N ILE A 158 20.49 16.07 -0.03
CA ILE A 158 19.21 16.76 -0.22
C ILE A 158 19.37 18.27 -0.03
N ALA A 159 18.60 19.04 -0.77
CA ALA A 159 18.46 20.48 -0.64
C ALA A 159 16.97 20.88 -0.64
N MET A 160 16.65 22.13 -0.31
CA MET A 160 15.26 22.59 -0.18
C MET A 160 14.43 22.37 -1.45
N ARG A 161 15.07 22.48 -2.62
CA ARG A 161 14.45 22.23 -3.93
C ARG A 161 14.05 20.77 -4.19
N ASP A 162 14.64 19.82 -3.47
CA ASP A 162 14.39 18.38 -3.63
C ASP A 162 13.23 17.91 -2.75
N LEU A 163 12.67 18.80 -1.92
CA LEU A 163 11.59 18.52 -0.99
C LEU A 163 10.27 19.02 -1.56
N LYS A 164 9.25 18.16 -1.53
CA LYS A 164 7.88 18.48 -1.97
C LYS A 164 6.92 18.28 -0.82
N GLU A 165 5.92 19.16 -0.75
CA GLU A 165 4.85 19.04 0.24
C GLU A 165 4.10 17.71 0.08
N ASP A 166 3.86 17.02 1.19
CA ASP A 166 3.15 15.75 1.23
C ASP A 166 1.77 15.93 1.88
N HIS A 167 0.80 16.40 1.09
CA HIS A 167 -0.57 16.59 1.55
C HIS A 167 -1.22 15.28 2.05
N ARG A 168 -0.77 14.11 1.57
CA ARG A 168 -1.30 12.81 1.99
C ARG A 168 -0.82 12.46 3.39
N LEU A 169 0.44 12.76 3.72
CA LEU A 169 0.96 12.61 5.07
C LEU A 169 0.37 13.67 6.00
N ALA A 170 0.24 14.92 5.56
CA ALA A 170 -0.37 16.00 6.34
C ALA A 170 -1.79 15.66 6.80
N LYS A 171 -2.64 15.16 5.88
CA LYS A 171 -4.01 14.76 6.20
C LYS A 171 -4.07 13.62 7.21
N ARG A 172 -3.18 12.64 7.12
CA ARG A 172 -3.11 11.50 8.06
C ARG A 172 -2.65 11.95 9.45
N VAL A 173 -1.65 12.83 9.52
CA VAL A 173 -1.15 13.35 10.80
C VAL A 173 -2.20 14.21 11.49
N GLN A 174 -2.95 15.02 10.74
CA GLN A 174 -4.05 15.80 11.28
C GLN A 174 -5.17 14.93 11.85
N GLN A 175 -5.50 13.83 11.19
CA GLN A 175 -6.50 12.87 11.67
C GLN A 175 -6.09 12.23 13.00
N ILE A 176 -4.79 11.98 13.20
CA ILE A 176 -4.27 11.42 14.45
C ILE A 176 -4.28 12.49 15.55
N ALA A 177 -3.71 13.66 15.28
CA ALA A 177 -3.64 14.74 16.26
C ALA A 177 -5.02 15.20 16.75
N SER A 178 -6.05 15.15 15.89
CA SER A 178 -7.43 15.50 16.30
C SER A 178 -8.01 14.47 17.26
N ARG A 179 -7.63 13.20 17.15
CA ARG A 179 -8.11 12.11 18.01
C ARG A 179 -7.40 12.12 19.36
N ASP A 180 -6.08 12.31 19.35
CA ASP A 180 -5.30 12.45 20.59
C ASP A 180 -5.84 13.62 21.44
N ALA A 181 -6.19 14.74 20.80
CA ALA A 181 -6.78 15.90 21.47
C ALA A 181 -8.21 15.64 22.02
N GLU A 182 -9.02 14.83 21.33
CA GLU A 182 -10.33 14.41 21.83
C GLU A 182 -10.19 13.48 23.04
N GLU A 183 -9.27 12.52 23.00
CA GLU A 183 -9.00 11.59 24.10
C GLU A 183 -8.44 12.30 25.36
N GLU A 184 -7.52 13.24 25.20
CA GLU A 184 -7.00 14.05 26.31
C GLU A 184 -8.12 14.86 27.00
N HIS A 185 -9.06 15.40 26.22
CA HIS A 185 -10.20 16.17 26.76
C HIS A 185 -11.16 15.29 27.56
N TYR A 186 -11.47 14.07 27.11
CA TYR A 186 -12.30 13.13 27.88
C TYR A 186 -11.64 12.70 29.19
N HIS A 187 -10.33 12.41 29.18
CA HIS A 187 -9.60 12.03 30.39
C HIS A 187 -9.49 13.15 31.42
N GLN A 188 -9.52 14.42 30.99
CA GLN A 188 -9.47 15.55 31.90
C GLN A 188 -10.82 15.83 32.59
N ILE A 189 -11.94 15.55 31.91
CA ILE A 189 -13.29 15.65 32.49
C ILE A 189 -13.49 14.57 33.58
N ASP A 190 -13.08 13.33 33.30
CA ASP A 190 -13.20 12.22 34.27
C ASP A 190 -12.33 12.41 35.53
N ALA A 191 -11.27 13.21 35.43
CA ALA A 191 -10.38 13.53 36.55
C ALA A 191 -10.88 14.68 37.43
N GLU A 192 -11.81 15.52 36.94
CA GLU A 192 -12.39 16.64 37.68
C GLU A 192 -13.68 16.26 38.44
N ASP A 193 -14.30 15.12 38.08
CA ASP A 193 -15.54 14.61 38.68
C ASP A 193 -15.34 13.59 39.82
N ASN A 194 -14.10 13.41 40.34
CA ASN A 194 -13.79 12.45 41.42
C ASN A 194 -13.10 13.10 42.64
#